data_AF-A0A7J4L5C3-F1
#
_entry.id   AF-A0A7J4L5C3-F1
#
_cell.length_a   1.000
_cell.length_b   1.000
_cell.length_c   1.000
_cell.angle_alpha   90.00
_cell.angle_beta   90.00
_cell.angle_gamma   90.00
#
_symmetry.space_group_name_H-M   'P 1'
#
loop_
_entity.id
_entity.type
_entity.pdbx_description
1 polymer ?
#
loop_
_entity_poly.entity_id
_entity_poly.type
_entity_poly.pdbx_seq_one_letter_code
_entity_poly.pdbx_strand_id
1 'polypeptide(L)'
;MDKADIFPWLVEYNLRTLDRLVHDSHTNRLDGEGRIIFQRQPIKEMHENELCKGFLLFVNGESLRTGITEGQVKIGDRAPVFEPFDGISDLFRIIESQLSKDGCYVADLVNEYVARTPELNNAPVSLPPGFTLLDKIPADFLVYNGNSLSQEAVDDLHHVELGGKTRQAIRIPCAFPNTDAYQVKRTGYTPLGMGKVTHFTNKGLTEELFFQYVQMGFDVPYALEGINEDHGIIAVHRTYEMNPETGRVRKTGEYAVDPRSITDRVSLLPEAPLKRTPHIIPVLTPFLLPGVRDQVAAGYGL
;
A
#
# COMPACT_ATOMS: atom_id res chain seq x y z
N MET A 1 -24.59 6.08 -2.30
CA MET A 1 -23.18 6.36 -1.99
C MET A 1 -22.43 5.03 -2.04
N ASP A 2 -21.33 4.94 -2.79
CA ASP A 2 -20.65 3.65 -3.02
C ASP A 2 -19.29 3.60 -2.33
N LYS A 3 -19.00 2.48 -1.67
CA LYS A 3 -17.68 2.18 -1.12
C LYS A 3 -16.61 2.18 -2.24
N ALA A 4 -17.02 1.90 -3.48
CA ALA A 4 -16.16 1.91 -4.66
C ALA A 4 -15.40 3.24 -4.87
N ASP A 5 -15.91 4.36 -4.37
CA ASP A 5 -15.27 5.68 -4.53
C ASP A 5 -14.13 5.93 -3.53
N ILE A 6 -14.01 5.12 -2.47
CA ILE A 6 -13.06 5.39 -1.38
C ILE A 6 -11.62 5.12 -1.81
N PHE A 7 -11.36 3.91 -2.32
CA PHE A 7 -10.01 3.50 -2.68
C PHE A 7 -9.39 4.45 -3.74
N PRO A 8 -10.09 4.80 -4.84
CA PRO A 8 -9.58 5.77 -5.81
C PRO A 8 -9.20 7.13 -5.19
N TRP A 9 -10.04 7.66 -4.28
CA TRP A 9 -9.71 8.92 -3.61
C TRP A 9 -8.46 8.79 -2.73
N LEU A 10 -8.31 7.68 -1.99
CA LEU A 10 -7.11 7.49 -1.16
C LEU A 10 -5.84 7.41 -2.02
N VAL A 11 -5.94 6.78 -3.19
CA VAL A 11 -4.84 6.72 -4.14
C VAL A 11 -4.52 8.12 -4.66
N GLU A 12 -5.51 8.91 -5.05
CA GLU A 12 -5.33 10.30 -5.47
C GLU A 12 -4.67 11.15 -4.37
N TYR A 13 -5.11 11.00 -3.12
CA TYR A 13 -4.49 11.67 -1.97
C TYR A 13 -3.01 11.28 -1.80
N ASN A 14 -2.68 9.99 -1.93
CA ASN A 14 -1.31 9.50 -1.82
C ASN A 14 -0.44 9.96 -3.02
N LEU A 15 -1.02 10.00 -4.22
CA LEU A 15 -0.38 10.52 -5.43
C LEU A 15 -0.06 12.01 -5.32
N ARG A 16 -1.01 12.85 -4.91
CA ARG A 16 -0.77 14.29 -4.69
C ARG A 16 0.38 14.53 -3.70
N THR A 17 0.55 13.63 -2.73
CA THR A 17 1.70 13.68 -1.80
C THR A 17 3.00 13.38 -2.54
N LEU A 18 3.03 12.33 -3.37
CA LEU A 18 4.18 12.00 -4.20
C LEU A 18 4.55 13.13 -5.19
N ASP A 19 3.57 13.65 -5.94
CA ASP A 19 3.79 14.69 -6.95
C ASP A 19 4.42 15.94 -6.34
N ARG A 20 3.93 16.36 -5.15
CA ARG A 20 4.53 17.48 -4.41
C ARG A 20 5.99 17.23 -4.05
N LEU A 21 6.36 15.99 -3.72
CA LEU A 21 7.74 15.66 -3.33
C LEU A 21 8.69 15.62 -4.51
N VAL A 22 8.19 15.15 -5.64
CA VAL A 22 8.95 14.93 -6.86
C VAL A 22 9.13 16.23 -7.65
N HIS A 23 8.13 17.12 -7.66
CA HIS A 23 8.16 18.39 -8.38
C HIS A 23 8.59 19.61 -7.54
N ASP A 24 8.87 19.45 -6.24
CA ASP A 24 9.41 20.53 -5.41
C ASP A 24 10.86 20.86 -5.81
N SER A 25 10.97 21.84 -6.71
CA SER A 25 12.21 22.37 -7.31
C SER A 25 13.28 22.81 -6.31
N HIS A 26 12.95 22.99 -5.04
CA HIS A 26 13.94 23.33 -4.01
C HIS A 26 14.62 22.12 -3.38
N THR A 27 14.22 20.89 -3.73
CA THR A 27 14.61 19.72 -2.95
C THR A 27 15.09 18.48 -3.70
N ASN A 28 14.99 18.37 -5.04
CA ASN A 28 15.46 17.22 -5.85
C ASN A 28 15.57 15.92 -5.02
N ARG A 29 14.43 15.46 -4.51
CA ARG A 29 14.40 14.53 -3.38
C ARG A 29 14.64 13.08 -3.79
N LEU A 30 15.12 12.79 -4.98
CA LEU A 30 15.50 11.42 -5.33
C LEU A 30 17.02 11.31 -5.31
N ASP A 31 17.55 10.29 -4.66
CA ASP A 31 18.97 9.93 -4.81
C ASP A 31 19.22 9.27 -6.18
N GLY A 32 20.48 8.95 -6.48
CA GLY A 32 20.85 8.30 -7.75
C GLY A 32 20.24 6.90 -7.95
N GLU A 33 19.58 6.35 -6.93
CA GLU A 33 18.88 5.06 -6.95
C GLU A 33 17.36 5.24 -6.91
N GLY A 34 16.86 6.49 -7.04
CA GLY A 34 15.44 6.81 -7.06
C GLY A 34 14.74 6.74 -5.71
N ARG A 35 15.49 6.85 -4.60
CA ARG A 35 14.92 6.84 -3.24
C ARG A 35 14.57 8.23 -2.78
N ILE A 36 13.43 8.38 -2.10
CA ILE A 36 13.04 9.68 -1.53
C ILE A 36 13.98 10.08 -0.39
N ILE A 37 14.61 11.24 -0.51
CA ILE A 37 15.45 11.90 0.47
C ILE A 37 14.57 12.79 1.35
N PHE A 38 14.52 12.49 2.64
CA PHE A 38 13.87 13.31 3.66
C PHE A 38 14.85 13.59 4.80
N GLN A 39 14.91 14.84 5.26
CA GLN A 39 15.86 15.25 6.32
C GLN A 39 17.32 14.82 6.03
N ARG A 40 17.76 14.93 4.76
CA ARG A 40 19.10 14.56 4.26
C ARG A 40 19.44 13.07 4.30
N GLN A 41 18.46 12.19 4.45
CA GLN A 41 18.65 10.74 4.41
C GLN A 41 17.60 10.09 3.49
N PRO A 42 17.96 9.01 2.77
CA PRO A 42 16.96 8.24 2.05
C PRO A 42 15.98 7.60 3.03
N ILE A 43 14.69 7.63 2.70
CA ILE A 43 13.67 6.89 3.45
C ILE A 43 13.94 5.41 3.28
N LYS A 44 13.99 4.71 4.42
CA LYS A 44 14.20 3.28 4.46
C LYS A 44 12.87 2.55 4.41
N GLU A 45 12.84 1.44 3.68
CA GLU A 45 11.71 0.51 3.75
C GLU A 45 11.48 0.05 5.20
N MET A 46 10.23 -0.25 5.54
CA MET A 46 9.78 -0.60 6.90
C MET A 46 9.92 0.50 7.95
N HIS A 47 10.45 1.68 7.61
CA HIS A 47 10.54 2.80 8.55
C HIS A 47 9.41 3.79 8.30
N GLU A 48 8.79 4.28 9.38
CA GLU A 48 7.82 5.37 9.27
C GLU A 48 8.51 6.64 8.77
N ASN A 49 7.83 7.35 7.87
CA ASN A 49 8.21 8.70 7.48
C ASN A 49 7.06 9.69 7.72
N GLU A 50 7.40 10.97 7.83
CA GLU A 50 6.42 12.04 8.09
C GLU A 50 5.90 12.70 6.81
N LEU A 51 6.37 12.25 5.64
CA LEU A 51 6.02 12.85 4.36
C LEU A 51 4.54 12.67 4.03
N CYS A 52 4.03 11.47 4.26
CA CYS A 52 2.61 11.19 4.13
C CYS A 52 1.95 11.23 5.51
N LYS A 53 0.88 12.01 5.66
CA LYS A 53 -0.03 11.87 6.80
C LYS A 53 -0.88 10.63 6.52
N GLY A 54 -0.38 9.49 6.99
CA GLY A 54 -1.13 8.25 6.90
C GLY A 54 -2.36 8.31 7.80
N PHE A 55 -3.43 7.66 7.35
CA PHE A 55 -4.69 7.58 8.06
C PHE A 55 -5.27 6.18 7.89
N LEU A 56 -6.25 5.88 8.75
CA LEU A 56 -7.03 4.66 8.72
C LEU A 56 -8.50 5.04 8.76
N LEU A 57 -9.27 4.60 7.78
CA LEU A 57 -10.69 4.86 7.63
C LEU A 57 -11.42 3.52 7.65
N PHE A 58 -12.26 3.34 8.67
CA PHE A 58 -13.23 2.26 8.72
C PHE A 58 -14.54 2.73 8.12
N VAL A 59 -15.10 1.88 7.27
CA VAL A 59 -16.32 2.19 6.56
C VAL A 59 -17.31 1.06 6.75
N ASN A 60 -18.49 1.41 7.23
CA ASN A 60 -19.60 0.53 7.44
C ASN A 60 -20.89 1.18 6.92
N GLY A 61 -21.95 0.39 6.84
CA GLY A 61 -23.30 0.95 6.94
C GLY A 61 -23.56 1.31 8.40
N GLU A 62 -24.58 0.72 9.01
CA GLU A 62 -24.96 0.98 10.41
C GLU A 62 -24.10 0.24 11.45
N SER A 63 -23.51 -0.90 11.08
CA SER A 63 -23.06 -1.93 12.04
C SER A 63 -21.91 -1.56 12.98
N LEU A 64 -20.84 -0.93 12.51
CA LEU A 64 -19.70 -0.57 13.37
C LEU A 64 -20.06 0.60 14.30
N ARG A 65 -20.88 1.54 13.82
CA ARG A 65 -21.40 2.63 14.64
C ARG A 65 -22.26 2.09 15.79
N THR A 66 -23.14 1.14 15.49
CA THR A 66 -23.94 0.44 16.52
C THR A 66 -23.02 -0.33 17.48
N GLY A 67 -22.07 -1.11 16.97
CA GLY A 67 -21.10 -1.83 17.81
C GLY A 67 -20.27 -0.91 18.71
N ILE A 68 -19.94 0.29 18.24
CA ILE A 68 -19.29 1.33 19.04
C ILE A 68 -20.25 1.87 20.13
N THR A 69 -21.46 2.23 19.73
CA THR A 69 -22.45 2.87 20.62
C THR A 69 -22.92 1.91 21.72
N GLU A 70 -23.03 0.62 21.40
CA GLU A 70 -23.39 -0.45 22.33
C GLU A 70 -22.21 -0.97 23.16
N GLY A 71 -21.00 -0.43 22.97
CA GLY A 71 -19.81 -0.81 23.74
C GLY A 71 -19.20 -2.17 23.36
N GLN A 72 -19.57 -2.72 22.20
CA GLN A 72 -18.95 -3.91 21.62
C GLN A 72 -17.53 -3.62 21.08
N VAL A 73 -17.28 -2.36 20.72
CA VAL A 73 -15.93 -1.84 20.42
C VAL A 73 -15.51 -0.91 21.54
N LYS A 74 -14.43 -1.26 22.25
CA LYS A 74 -13.84 -0.33 23.21
C LYS A 74 -13.13 0.78 22.44
N ILE A 75 -13.55 1.99 22.72
CA ILE A 75 -12.83 3.19 22.30
C ILE A 75 -12.01 3.64 23.51
N GLY A 76 -10.95 4.43 23.28
CA GLY A 76 -10.24 5.09 24.39
C GLY A 76 -11.19 5.91 25.30
N ASP A 77 -10.64 6.72 26.18
CA ASP A 77 -11.39 7.30 27.32
C ASP A 77 -12.61 8.20 26.97
N ARG A 78 -12.84 8.50 25.69
CA ARG A 78 -13.97 9.30 25.22
C ARG A 78 -14.69 8.63 24.06
N ALA A 79 -16.02 8.58 24.16
CA ALA A 79 -16.87 8.18 23.06
C ALA A 79 -16.67 9.12 21.85
N PRO A 80 -16.68 8.60 20.62
CA PRO A 80 -16.59 9.40 19.42
C PRO A 80 -17.80 10.31 19.29
N VAL A 81 -17.54 11.53 18.82
CA VAL A 81 -18.59 12.43 18.36
C VAL A 81 -18.78 12.20 16.87
N PHE A 82 -19.95 11.69 16.50
CA PHE A 82 -20.34 11.49 15.11
C PHE A 82 -20.91 12.79 14.56
N GLU A 83 -20.24 13.34 13.55
CA GLU A 83 -20.63 14.54 12.83
C GLU A 83 -21.25 14.13 11.49
N PRO A 84 -22.34 14.78 11.05
CA PRO A 84 -22.92 14.50 9.75
C PRO A 84 -21.98 14.99 8.64
N PHE A 85 -22.02 14.32 7.48
CA PHE A 85 -21.36 14.76 6.25
C PHE A 85 -22.34 14.65 5.07
N ASP A 86 -22.11 15.40 3.99
CA ASP A 86 -22.94 15.36 2.78
C ASP A 86 -22.15 14.81 1.59
N GLY A 87 -22.26 13.50 1.36
CA GLY A 87 -21.55 12.84 0.27
C GLY A 87 -20.05 12.60 0.51
N ILE A 88 -19.44 11.85 -0.42
CA ILE A 88 -18.04 11.39 -0.30
C ILE A 88 -17.03 12.56 -0.31
N SER A 89 -17.32 13.61 -1.09
CA SER A 89 -16.45 14.79 -1.16
C SER A 89 -16.40 15.53 0.17
N ASP A 90 -17.53 15.60 0.89
CA ASP A 90 -17.59 16.24 2.20
C ASP A 90 -16.93 15.39 3.29
N LEU A 91 -17.15 14.07 3.28
CA LEU A 91 -16.43 13.12 4.14
C LEU A 91 -14.91 13.33 4.05
N PHE A 92 -14.39 13.40 2.82
CA PHE A 92 -12.96 13.57 2.61
C PHE A 92 -12.45 14.95 2.99
N ARG A 93 -13.23 16.01 2.76
CA ARG A 93 -12.92 17.35 3.26
C ARG A 93 -12.80 17.37 4.80
N ILE A 94 -13.69 16.67 5.50
CA ILE A 94 -13.65 16.54 6.96
C ILE A 94 -12.37 15.82 7.38
N ILE A 95 -12.06 14.67 6.78
CA ILE A 95 -10.84 13.90 7.07
C ILE A 95 -9.59 14.74 6.85
N GLU A 96 -9.47 15.39 5.68
CA GLU A 96 -8.32 16.23 5.33
C GLU A 96 -8.08 17.35 6.34
N SER A 97 -9.16 17.97 6.84
CA SER A 97 -9.07 19.04 7.85
C SER A 97 -8.51 18.56 9.21
N GLN A 98 -8.50 17.24 9.45
CA GLN A 98 -8.11 16.63 10.73
C GLN A 98 -6.85 15.76 10.62
N LEU A 99 -6.20 15.66 9.46
CA LEU A 99 -5.02 14.81 9.21
C LEU A 99 -3.79 15.11 10.10
N SER A 100 -3.75 16.28 10.74
CA SER A 100 -2.72 16.61 11.74
C SER A 100 -2.89 15.87 13.06
N LYS A 101 -4.07 15.28 13.31
CA LYS A 101 -4.42 14.57 14.54
C LYS A 101 -4.29 13.07 14.34
N ASP A 102 -3.51 12.39 15.17
CA ASP A 102 -3.33 10.94 15.08
C ASP A 102 -4.65 10.17 15.33
N GLY A 103 -4.78 8.94 14.83
CA GLY A 103 -5.93 8.07 15.08
C GLY A 103 -6.53 7.47 13.81
N CYS A 104 -7.81 7.10 13.88
CA CYS A 104 -8.59 6.56 12.78
C CYS A 104 -9.95 7.26 12.65
N TYR A 105 -10.60 7.04 11.52
CA TYR A 105 -11.92 7.56 11.20
C TYR A 105 -12.89 6.40 11.09
N VAL A 106 -14.12 6.60 11.55
CA VAL A 106 -15.22 5.65 11.40
C VAL A 106 -16.33 6.37 10.67
N ALA A 107 -16.67 5.90 9.47
CA ALA A 107 -17.71 6.46 8.63
C ALA A 107 -18.86 5.46 8.43
N ASP A 108 -20.05 5.88 8.82
CA ASP A 108 -21.33 5.26 8.48
C ASP A 108 -21.81 5.88 7.16
N LEU A 109 -21.63 5.18 6.04
CA LEU A 109 -22.03 5.69 4.72
C LEU A 109 -23.54 5.62 4.48
N VAL A 110 -24.27 4.85 5.30
CA VAL A 110 -25.72 4.69 5.12
C VAL A 110 -26.44 5.88 5.74
N ASN A 111 -26.01 6.30 6.92
CA ASN A 111 -26.61 7.42 7.64
C ASN A 111 -25.79 8.72 7.55
N GLU A 112 -24.66 8.68 6.82
CA GLU A 112 -23.78 9.82 6.54
C GLU A 112 -23.20 10.50 7.79
N TYR A 113 -22.64 9.68 8.68
CA TYR A 113 -21.95 10.16 9.88
C TYR A 113 -20.49 9.73 9.91
N VAL A 114 -19.60 10.63 10.32
CA VAL A 114 -18.18 10.33 10.52
C VAL A 114 -17.74 10.75 11.91
N ALA A 115 -16.86 9.96 12.51
CA ALA A 115 -16.17 10.34 13.73
C ALA A 115 -14.68 10.03 13.62
N ARG A 116 -13.85 10.89 14.20
CA ARG A 116 -12.46 10.56 14.50
C ARG A 116 -12.37 9.87 15.86
N THR A 117 -11.67 8.75 15.91
CA THR A 117 -11.34 8.02 17.14
C THR A 117 -9.81 7.98 17.31
N PRO A 118 -9.28 8.31 18.51
CA PRO A 118 -7.83 8.23 18.75
C PRO A 118 -7.29 6.80 18.59
N GLU A 119 -8.05 5.82 19.09
CA GLU A 119 -7.75 4.40 18.97
C GLU A 119 -9.04 3.58 19.12
N LEU A 120 -9.19 2.53 18.31
CA LEU A 120 -10.19 1.48 18.54
C LEU A 120 -9.47 0.28 19.17
N ASN A 121 -9.72 0.06 20.46
CA ASN A 121 -9.15 -1.07 21.18
C ASN A 121 -9.99 -2.33 20.91
N ASN A 122 -9.34 -3.32 20.29
CA ASN A 122 -9.97 -4.53 19.78
C ASN A 122 -10.28 -5.57 20.89
N ALA A 123 -11.26 -5.30 21.76
CA ALA A 123 -11.76 -6.34 22.67
C ALA A 123 -13.26 -6.17 22.97
N PRO A 124 -14.12 -7.22 22.88
CA PRO A 124 -14.07 -8.46 22.11
C PRO A 124 -15.46 -8.76 21.48
N VAL A 125 -15.70 -8.40 20.22
CA VAL A 125 -16.54 -9.29 19.41
C VAL A 125 -15.58 -10.35 18.91
N SER A 126 -15.77 -11.57 19.39
CA SER A 126 -14.87 -12.71 19.23
C SER A 126 -14.35 -12.80 17.80
N LEU A 127 -13.06 -12.48 17.62
CA LEU A 127 -12.34 -12.83 16.41
C LEU A 127 -12.60 -14.33 16.14
N PRO A 128 -12.70 -14.74 14.87
CA PRO A 128 -12.94 -16.15 14.54
C PRO A 128 -11.94 -17.06 15.25
N PRO A 129 -12.36 -18.26 15.72
CA PRO A 129 -11.42 -19.24 16.25
C PRO A 129 -10.27 -19.51 15.29
N GLY A 130 -9.03 -19.55 15.80
CA GLY A 130 -7.84 -19.72 14.96
C GLY A 130 -7.42 -18.48 14.16
N PHE A 131 -7.95 -17.30 14.47
CA PHE A 131 -7.55 -16.06 13.82
C PHE A 131 -6.05 -15.77 13.98
N THR A 132 -5.39 -15.56 12.84
CA THR A 132 -4.01 -15.08 12.77
C THR A 132 -3.96 -13.85 11.87
N LEU A 133 -3.27 -12.80 12.32
CA LEU A 133 -3.09 -11.56 11.54
C LEU A 133 -2.40 -11.85 10.19
N LEU A 134 -1.44 -12.75 10.19
CA LEU A 134 -0.59 -13.05 9.03
C LEU A 134 -1.31 -13.84 7.95
N ASP A 135 -2.34 -14.62 8.29
CA ASP A 135 -3.17 -15.28 7.28
C ASP A 135 -4.00 -14.27 6.46
N LYS A 136 -4.12 -13.03 6.95
CA LYS A 136 -4.91 -11.95 6.33
C LYS A 136 -4.09 -11.04 5.41
N ILE A 137 -2.80 -11.31 5.22
CA ILE A 137 -1.91 -10.55 4.35
C ILE A 137 -0.98 -11.51 3.58
N PRO A 138 -0.52 -11.15 2.37
CA PRO A 138 0.51 -11.92 1.67
C PRO A 138 1.89 -11.76 2.35
N ALA A 139 2.80 -12.68 2.08
CA ALA A 139 4.16 -12.66 2.65
C ALA A 139 4.93 -11.38 2.29
N ASP A 140 4.75 -10.86 1.07
CA ASP A 140 5.42 -9.65 0.59
C ASP A 140 4.75 -8.35 1.08
N PHE A 141 3.76 -8.40 1.97
CA PHE A 141 3.05 -7.20 2.42
C PHE A 141 3.94 -6.18 3.17
N LEU A 142 5.00 -6.62 3.84
CA LEU A 142 5.84 -5.74 4.65
C LEU A 142 7.09 -5.26 3.91
N VAL A 143 7.64 -6.10 3.04
CA VAL A 143 8.88 -5.86 2.31
C VAL A 143 8.64 -6.22 0.86
N TYR A 144 8.94 -5.29 -0.04
CA TYR A 144 8.92 -5.52 -1.48
C TYR A 144 10.16 -6.32 -1.89
N ASN A 145 10.15 -7.62 -1.62
CA ASN A 145 11.19 -8.49 -2.13
C ASN A 145 10.81 -8.91 -3.56
N GLY A 146 11.34 -8.16 -4.52
CA GLY A 146 11.03 -8.21 -5.94
C GLY A 146 11.15 -9.58 -6.63
N ASN A 147 11.55 -10.64 -5.93
CA ASN A 147 11.29 -12.04 -6.28
C ASN A 147 11.43 -12.90 -5.02
N SER A 148 10.33 -13.55 -4.60
CA SER A 148 10.28 -14.67 -3.63
C SER A 148 11.05 -14.47 -2.32
N LEU A 149 10.33 -14.14 -1.25
CA LEU A 149 10.84 -14.37 0.10
C LEU A 149 11.17 -15.86 0.25
N SER A 150 12.40 -16.18 0.65
CA SER A 150 12.72 -17.54 1.11
C SER A 150 11.78 -17.88 2.27
N GLN A 151 11.45 -19.15 2.48
CA GLN A 151 10.64 -19.56 3.64
C GLN A 151 11.26 -19.05 4.95
N GLU A 152 12.60 -19.01 5.03
CA GLU A 152 13.35 -18.46 6.14
C GLU A 152 13.13 -16.94 6.33
N ALA A 153 13.06 -16.15 5.24
CA ALA A 153 12.73 -14.73 5.30
C ALA A 153 11.24 -14.49 5.64
N VAL A 154 10.35 -15.39 5.25
CA VAL A 154 8.94 -15.41 5.69
C VAL A 154 8.85 -15.72 7.19
N ASP A 155 9.69 -16.65 7.67
CA ASP A 155 9.74 -17.01 9.07
C ASP A 155 10.32 -15.87 9.92
N ASP A 156 11.33 -15.15 9.42
CA ASP A 156 11.83 -13.92 10.05
C ASP A 156 10.79 -12.78 10.03
N LEU A 157 9.95 -12.70 9.00
CA LEU A 157 8.81 -11.78 8.96
C LEU A 157 7.76 -12.10 10.04
N HIS A 158 7.68 -13.35 10.54
CA HIS A 158 6.83 -13.68 11.70
C HIS A 158 7.26 -12.94 12.98
N HIS A 159 8.49 -12.42 13.04
CA HIS A 159 8.99 -11.60 14.14
C HIS A 159 8.80 -10.09 13.91
N VAL A 160 8.38 -9.66 12.72
CA VAL A 160 8.17 -8.23 12.42
C VAL A 160 6.85 -7.76 13.01
N GLU A 161 6.94 -6.79 13.91
CA GLU A 161 5.76 -6.22 14.57
C GLU A 161 4.92 -5.38 13.59
N LEU A 162 3.69 -5.82 13.30
CA LEU A 162 2.74 -5.03 12.53
C LEU A 162 2.36 -3.75 13.29
N GLY A 163 2.46 -2.59 12.66
CA GLY A 163 2.03 -1.32 13.25
C GLY A 163 0.56 -1.31 13.69
N GLY A 164 0.25 -0.54 14.74
CA GLY A 164 -1.06 -0.54 15.40
C GLY A 164 -2.24 -0.31 14.45
N LYS A 165 -2.12 0.62 13.49
CA LYS A 165 -3.16 0.90 12.50
C LYS A 165 -3.40 -0.28 11.56
N THR A 166 -2.34 -0.96 11.10
CA THR A 166 -2.47 -2.15 10.26
C THR A 166 -3.10 -3.31 11.04
N ARG A 167 -2.75 -3.50 12.32
CA ARG A 167 -3.44 -4.48 13.17
C ARG A 167 -4.93 -4.20 13.28
N GLN A 168 -5.32 -2.93 13.44
CA GLN A 168 -6.74 -2.54 13.50
C GLN A 168 -7.44 -2.73 12.14
N ALA A 169 -6.78 -2.38 11.03
CA ALA A 169 -7.29 -2.58 9.67
C ALA A 169 -7.62 -4.04 9.35
N ILE A 170 -6.92 -4.99 9.98
CA ILE A 170 -7.19 -6.43 9.83
C ILE A 170 -8.25 -6.90 10.83
N ARG A 171 -8.12 -6.51 12.11
CA ARG A 171 -8.97 -7.03 13.20
C ARG A 171 -10.41 -6.54 13.12
N ILE A 172 -10.63 -5.25 12.89
CA ILE A 172 -11.96 -4.65 12.94
C ILE A 172 -12.89 -5.26 11.87
N PRO A 173 -12.50 -5.37 10.58
CA PRO A 173 -13.31 -6.08 9.59
C PRO A 173 -13.60 -7.55 9.95
N CYS A 174 -12.67 -8.25 10.59
CA CYS A 174 -12.89 -9.64 11.00
C CYS A 174 -13.89 -9.77 12.15
N ALA A 175 -13.91 -8.79 13.07
CA ALA A 175 -14.88 -8.72 14.16
C ALA A 175 -16.25 -8.17 13.70
N PHE A 176 -16.25 -7.31 12.68
CA PHE A 176 -17.44 -6.68 12.09
C PHE A 176 -17.48 -6.93 10.58
N PRO A 177 -17.99 -8.09 10.11
CA PRO A 177 -17.87 -8.54 8.73
C PRO A 177 -18.34 -7.60 7.61
N ASN A 178 -19.20 -6.61 7.93
CA ASN A 178 -19.72 -5.61 6.99
C ASN A 178 -18.87 -4.32 6.95
N THR A 179 -17.76 -4.30 7.69
CA THR A 179 -16.84 -3.17 7.79
C THR A 179 -15.64 -3.41 6.91
N ASP A 180 -15.29 -2.39 6.13
CA ASP A 180 -14.08 -2.35 5.33
C ASP A 180 -13.10 -1.40 6.01
N ALA A 181 -11.81 -1.66 5.87
CA ALA A 181 -10.76 -0.78 6.36
C ALA A 181 -9.88 -0.33 5.21
N TYR A 182 -9.80 0.99 5.03
CA TYR A 182 -8.94 1.62 4.04
C TYR A 182 -7.83 2.39 4.75
N GLN A 183 -6.59 2.24 4.29
CA GLN A 183 -5.42 2.79 4.96
C GLN A 183 -4.46 3.39 3.94
N VAL A 184 -3.92 4.57 4.27
CA VAL A 184 -2.69 5.09 3.67
C VAL A 184 -1.57 4.91 4.69
N LYS A 185 -0.61 4.05 4.37
CA LYS A 185 0.51 3.72 5.27
C LYS A 185 1.56 4.83 5.26
N ARG A 186 2.16 5.10 6.42
CA ARG A 186 3.33 5.99 6.57
C ARG A 186 4.66 5.29 6.43
N THR A 187 4.64 3.97 6.61
CA THR A 187 5.82 3.13 6.51
C THR A 187 6.27 3.06 5.06
N GLY A 188 7.53 3.37 4.80
CA GLY A 188 8.11 3.28 3.47
C GLY A 188 8.05 1.84 2.93
N TYR A 189 7.77 1.73 1.64
CA TYR A 189 7.63 0.48 0.91
C TYR A 189 8.35 0.61 -0.44
N THR A 190 9.03 -0.45 -0.86
CA THR A 190 10.00 -0.42 -1.98
C THR A 190 11.19 0.53 -1.71
N PRO A 191 12.25 0.51 -2.56
CA PRO A 191 13.34 1.48 -2.47
C PRO A 191 12.89 2.95 -2.57
N LEU A 192 11.76 3.24 -3.23
CA LEU A 192 11.23 4.61 -3.31
C LEU A 192 10.92 5.18 -1.91
N GLY A 193 10.54 4.32 -0.95
CA GLY A 193 10.25 4.73 0.43
C GLY A 193 8.89 5.39 0.61
N MET A 194 8.03 5.38 -0.41
CA MET A 194 6.64 5.81 -0.28
C MET A 194 5.80 4.78 0.45
N GLY A 195 4.80 5.27 1.18
CA GLY A 195 3.75 4.43 1.71
C GLY A 195 2.85 3.84 0.63
N LYS A 196 2.00 2.92 1.04
CA LYS A 196 1.00 2.27 0.19
C LYS A 196 -0.43 2.54 0.65
N VAL A 197 -1.34 2.50 -0.31
CA VAL A 197 -2.79 2.51 -0.07
C VAL A 197 -3.24 1.05 0.01
N THR A 198 -4.07 0.70 0.98
CA THR A 198 -4.52 -0.68 1.21
C THR A 198 -5.99 -0.70 1.58
N HIS A 199 -6.70 -1.73 1.11
CA HIS A 199 -8.08 -2.01 1.46
C HIS A 199 -8.21 -3.44 2.01
N PHE A 200 -8.79 -3.54 3.21
CA PHE A 200 -9.05 -4.77 3.92
C PHE A 200 -10.55 -5.00 4.11
N THR A 201 -10.94 -6.26 3.98
CA THR A 201 -12.25 -6.77 4.36
C THR A 201 -12.09 -7.82 5.46
N ASN A 202 -13.19 -8.45 5.88
CA ASN A 202 -13.15 -9.59 6.80
C ASN A 202 -12.36 -10.80 6.25
N LYS A 203 -12.13 -10.85 4.94
CA LYS A 203 -11.31 -11.85 4.27
C LYS A 203 -9.81 -11.51 4.28
N GLY A 204 -9.42 -10.30 4.69
CA GLY A 204 -8.04 -9.82 4.70
C GLY A 204 -7.79 -8.75 3.63
N LEU A 205 -6.52 -8.58 3.25
CA LEU A 205 -6.14 -7.64 2.20
C LEU A 205 -6.87 -8.01 0.90
N THR A 206 -7.52 -7.02 0.29
CA THR A 206 -8.31 -7.18 -0.93
C THR A 206 -7.62 -6.49 -2.11
N GLU A 207 -7.03 -5.31 -1.86
CA GLU A 207 -6.22 -4.61 -2.85
C GLU A 207 -5.20 -3.68 -2.16
N GLU A 208 -4.08 -3.45 -2.85
CA GLU A 208 -3.10 -2.44 -2.47
C GLU A 208 -2.57 -1.70 -3.70
N LEU A 209 -2.15 -0.46 -3.50
CA LEU A 209 -1.44 0.33 -4.49
C LEU A 209 -0.22 0.99 -3.86
N PHE A 210 0.92 0.86 -4.53
CA PHE A 210 2.18 1.49 -4.13
C PHE A 210 2.91 2.04 -5.33
N PHE A 211 3.82 2.98 -5.08
CA PHE A 211 4.68 3.55 -6.11
C PHE A 211 6.04 2.88 -6.09
N GLN A 212 6.61 2.68 -7.26
CA GLN A 212 7.94 2.08 -7.43
C GLN A 212 8.76 2.96 -8.36
N TYR A 213 10.05 3.12 -8.03
CA TYR A 213 11.03 3.68 -8.96
C TYR A 213 11.47 2.62 -9.98
N VAL A 214 11.50 3.02 -11.23
CA VAL A 214 11.96 2.24 -12.39
C VAL A 214 13.18 2.95 -12.95
N GLN A 215 14.33 2.29 -12.89
CA GLN A 215 15.54 2.81 -13.51
C GLN A 215 15.43 2.70 -15.03
N MET A 216 15.42 3.85 -15.72
CA MET A 216 15.37 3.91 -17.17
C MET A 216 16.61 3.26 -17.79
N GLY A 217 16.42 2.47 -18.85
CA GLY A 217 17.50 1.79 -19.59
C GLY A 217 17.77 0.33 -19.19
N PHE A 218 17.00 -0.24 -18.26
CA PHE A 218 16.98 -1.69 -17.95
C PHE A 218 15.70 -2.34 -18.48
N ASP A 219 15.68 -3.68 -18.57
CA ASP A 219 14.48 -4.45 -18.91
C ASP A 219 13.37 -4.17 -17.88
N VAL A 220 12.49 -3.22 -18.21
CA VAL A 220 11.34 -2.88 -17.37
C VAL A 220 10.29 -3.98 -17.54
N PRO A 221 9.91 -4.71 -16.49
CA PRO A 221 8.94 -5.81 -16.61
C PRO A 221 7.49 -5.33 -16.80
N TYR A 222 7.28 -4.04 -17.02
CA TYR A 222 5.98 -3.36 -17.08
C TYR A 222 5.78 -2.73 -18.46
N ALA A 223 4.54 -2.71 -18.95
CA ALA A 223 4.20 -1.93 -20.12
C ALA A 223 4.57 -0.46 -19.88
N LEU A 224 5.45 0.10 -20.73
CA LEU A 224 6.05 1.43 -20.58
C LEU A 224 5.02 2.59 -20.59
N GLU A 225 3.77 2.32 -20.99
CA GLU A 225 2.69 3.31 -21.07
C GLU A 225 2.23 3.86 -19.70
N GLY A 226 2.67 3.25 -18.57
CA GLY A 226 2.28 3.64 -17.21
C GLY A 226 3.34 4.44 -16.42
N ILE A 227 4.43 4.87 -17.05
CA ILE A 227 5.58 5.45 -16.36
C ILE A 227 5.50 6.98 -16.40
N ASN A 228 5.69 7.62 -15.25
CA ASN A 228 6.08 9.04 -15.22
C ASN A 228 7.56 9.11 -15.63
N GLU A 229 7.81 9.27 -16.93
CA GLU A 229 9.16 9.23 -17.54
C GLU A 229 10.09 10.31 -16.99
N ASP A 230 9.54 11.46 -16.56
CA ASP A 230 10.32 12.56 -16.00
C ASP A 230 11.06 12.16 -14.72
N HIS A 231 10.52 11.18 -13.98
CA HIS A 231 11.01 10.78 -12.65
C HIS A 231 11.25 9.29 -12.49
N GLY A 232 10.94 8.50 -13.52
CA GLY A 232 11.03 7.04 -13.50
C GLY A 232 10.16 6.41 -12.42
N ILE A 233 8.89 6.84 -12.26
CA ILE A 233 7.99 6.29 -11.25
C ILE A 233 6.77 5.62 -11.90
N ILE A 234 6.36 4.48 -11.36
CA ILE A 234 5.15 3.74 -11.74
C ILE A 234 4.27 3.47 -10.53
N ALA A 235 2.94 3.40 -10.71
CA ALA A 235 2.04 2.84 -9.70
C ALA A 235 1.83 1.35 -9.97
N VAL A 236 1.93 0.54 -8.93
CA VAL A 236 1.66 -0.89 -8.97
C VAL A 236 0.41 -1.15 -8.13
N HIS A 237 -0.65 -1.62 -8.78
CA HIS A 237 -1.89 -2.08 -8.14
C HIS A 237 -1.88 -3.61 -8.06
N ARG A 238 -2.21 -4.15 -6.90
CA ARG A 238 -2.34 -5.59 -6.71
C ARG A 238 -3.70 -5.91 -6.11
N THR A 239 -4.28 -7.00 -6.57
CA THR A 239 -5.53 -7.55 -6.06
C THR A 239 -5.29 -8.89 -5.41
N TYR A 240 -6.12 -9.19 -4.42
CA TYR A 240 -5.95 -10.33 -3.53
C TYR A 240 -7.28 -11.00 -3.22
N GLU A 241 -7.21 -12.27 -2.90
CA GLU A 241 -8.36 -13.02 -2.39
C GLU A 241 -7.93 -14.00 -1.29
N MET A 242 -8.86 -14.36 -0.42
CA MET A 242 -8.68 -15.42 0.55
C MET A 242 -8.76 -16.78 -0.15
N ASN A 243 -7.70 -17.59 -0.06
CA ASN A 243 -7.76 -18.98 -0.51
C ASN A 243 -8.57 -19.81 0.50
N PRO A 244 -9.71 -20.41 0.10
CA PRO A 244 -10.56 -21.17 1.02
C PRO A 244 -9.91 -22.48 1.50
N GLU A 245 -8.95 -23.04 0.77
CA GLU A 245 -8.28 -24.28 1.13
C GLU A 245 -7.20 -24.07 2.20
N THR A 246 -6.44 -22.98 2.07
CA THR A 246 -5.31 -22.69 2.98
C THR A 246 -5.68 -21.71 4.08
N GLY A 247 -6.80 -21.00 3.95
CA GLY A 247 -7.18 -19.91 4.87
C GLY A 247 -6.25 -18.71 4.80
N ARG A 248 -5.42 -18.59 3.76
CA ARG A 248 -4.44 -17.51 3.57
C ARG A 248 -4.78 -16.63 2.38
N VAL A 249 -4.50 -15.33 2.51
CA VAL A 249 -4.59 -14.39 1.38
C VAL A 249 -3.54 -14.72 0.32
N ARG A 250 -3.97 -14.75 -0.95
CA ARG A 250 -3.10 -14.90 -2.12
C ARG A 250 -3.30 -13.73 -3.10
N LYS A 251 -2.24 -13.39 -3.83
CA LYS A 251 -2.30 -12.40 -4.92
C LYS A 251 -3.04 -13.00 -6.12
N THR A 252 -4.00 -12.28 -6.68
CA THR A 252 -4.78 -12.66 -7.86
C THR A 252 -4.44 -11.81 -9.08
N GLY A 253 -3.95 -10.59 -8.88
CA GLY A 253 -3.53 -9.68 -9.93
C GLY A 253 -2.40 -8.76 -9.50
N GLU A 254 -1.62 -8.34 -10.48
CA GLU A 254 -0.59 -7.30 -10.38
C GLU A 254 -0.65 -6.51 -11.68
N TYR A 255 -0.76 -5.19 -11.56
CA TYR A 255 -1.00 -4.29 -12.68
C TYR A 255 -0.13 -3.06 -12.53
N ALA A 256 0.50 -2.66 -13.63
CA ALA A 256 1.16 -1.37 -13.76
C ALA A 256 0.12 -0.34 -14.19
N VAL A 257 0.05 0.78 -13.48
CA VAL A 257 -0.93 1.85 -13.70
C VAL A 257 -0.18 3.16 -13.86
N ASP A 258 -0.57 3.97 -14.85
CA ASP A 258 -0.10 5.36 -14.93
C ASP A 258 -0.63 6.10 -13.69
N PRO A 259 0.24 6.64 -12.83
CA PRO A 259 -0.18 7.47 -11.71
C PRO A 259 -1.19 8.56 -12.13
N ARG A 260 -1.03 9.15 -13.32
CA ARG A 260 -1.88 10.23 -13.84
C ARG A 260 -3.27 9.77 -14.30
N SER A 261 -3.46 8.50 -14.68
CA SER A 261 -4.78 8.01 -15.12
C SER A 261 -5.71 7.68 -13.96
N ILE A 262 -5.17 7.59 -12.74
CA ILE A 262 -5.92 7.34 -11.50
C ILE A 262 -6.92 8.46 -11.24
N THR A 263 -6.64 9.70 -11.67
CA THR A 263 -7.55 10.85 -11.51
C THR A 263 -8.73 10.81 -12.48
N ASP A 264 -8.65 10.03 -13.57
CA ASP A 264 -9.67 10.01 -14.63
C ASP A 264 -10.85 9.06 -14.33
N ARG A 265 -10.91 8.49 -13.12
CA ARG A 265 -11.99 7.58 -12.66
C ARG A 265 -12.19 6.33 -13.53
N VAL A 266 -11.24 6.03 -14.41
CA VAL A 266 -11.22 4.79 -15.17
C VAL A 266 -10.72 3.71 -14.23
N SER A 267 -11.50 2.63 -14.08
CA SER A 267 -11.14 1.42 -13.33
C SER A 267 -9.63 1.19 -13.34
N LEU A 268 -9.02 1.11 -12.16
CA LEU A 268 -7.57 0.86 -11.95
C LEU A 268 -7.05 -0.45 -12.60
N LEU A 269 -7.93 -1.20 -13.24
CA LEU A 269 -7.63 -2.44 -13.92
C LEU A 269 -7.38 -2.16 -15.40
N PRO A 270 -6.15 -2.31 -15.91
CA PRO A 270 -5.99 -2.51 -17.35
C PRO A 270 -6.76 -3.78 -17.75
N GLU A 271 -7.24 -3.84 -19.00
CA GLU A 271 -8.09 -4.94 -19.51
C GLU A 271 -7.42 -6.33 -19.44
N ALA A 272 -6.13 -6.41 -19.11
CA ALA A 272 -5.40 -7.67 -18.94
C ALA A 272 -4.42 -7.65 -17.74
N PRO A 273 -4.30 -8.76 -16.99
CA PRO A 273 -3.26 -8.96 -15.98
C PRO A 273 -1.86 -8.98 -16.61
N LEU A 274 -0.87 -8.49 -15.87
CA LEU A 274 0.53 -8.57 -16.28
C LEU A 274 0.92 -10.03 -16.51
N LYS A 275 1.23 -10.39 -17.77
CA LYS A 275 1.95 -11.63 -18.06
C LYS A 275 3.43 -11.39 -17.79
N ARG A 276 3.96 -12.02 -16.74
CA ARG A 276 5.42 -12.14 -16.57
C ARG A 276 5.95 -13.01 -17.71
N THR A 277 6.68 -12.42 -18.65
CA THR A 277 7.43 -13.19 -19.63
C THR A 277 8.71 -13.69 -18.94
N PRO A 278 8.92 -15.01 -18.76
CA PRO A 278 10.20 -15.50 -18.29
C PRO A 278 11.22 -15.32 -19.41
N HIS A 279 11.97 -14.22 -19.39
CA HIS A 279 13.12 -14.08 -20.26
C HIS A 279 14.28 -14.90 -19.68
N ILE A 280 14.52 -16.07 -20.29
CA ILE A 280 15.83 -16.73 -20.19
C ILE A 280 16.81 -15.80 -20.91
N ILE A 281 17.66 -15.12 -20.13
CA ILE A 281 18.77 -14.35 -20.70
C ILE A 281 19.85 -15.35 -21.11
N PRO A 282 20.20 -15.50 -22.40
CA PRO A 282 21.50 -16.06 -22.73
C PRO A 282 22.53 -15.06 -22.23
N VAL A 283 23.35 -15.47 -21.27
CA VAL A 283 24.45 -14.64 -20.75
C VAL A 283 25.36 -14.29 -21.92
N LEU A 284 25.22 -13.09 -22.44
CA LEU A 284 26.19 -12.46 -23.31
C LEU A 284 26.63 -11.17 -22.64
N THR A 285 27.73 -11.28 -21.90
CA THR A 285 28.59 -10.14 -21.56
C THR A 285 30.02 -10.55 -21.90
N PRO A 286 30.91 -9.62 -22.33
CA PRO A 286 30.99 -8.29 -21.74
C PRO A 286 31.12 -7.10 -22.72
N PHE A 287 30.63 -5.95 -22.25
CA PHE A 287 31.12 -4.64 -22.68
C PHE A 287 32.60 -4.50 -22.29
N LEU A 288 33.42 -4.21 -23.30
CA LEU A 288 34.81 -3.81 -23.17
C LEU A 288 34.91 -2.47 -22.43
N LEU A 289 35.57 -2.47 -21.26
CA LEU A 289 36.17 -1.26 -20.70
C LEU A 289 37.38 -0.86 -21.57
N PRO A 290 37.54 0.43 -21.96
CA PRO A 290 38.74 0.87 -22.65
C PRO A 290 39.88 0.96 -21.63
N GLY A 291 40.80 -0.01 -21.62
CA GLY A 291 41.96 0.07 -20.74
C GLY A 291 42.83 -1.17 -20.52
N VAL A 292 42.52 -2.33 -21.09
CA VAL A 292 43.41 -3.51 -20.99
C VAL A 292 43.54 -4.15 -22.37
N ARG A 293 44.42 -3.59 -23.20
CA ARG A 293 45.00 -4.32 -24.32
C ARG A 293 46.27 -5.00 -23.83
N ASP A 294 46.43 -6.23 -24.31
CA ASP A 294 47.59 -7.09 -24.24
C ASP A 294 47.53 -8.18 -23.16
N GLN A 295 47.75 -9.41 -23.63
CA GLN A 295 47.66 -10.70 -22.95
C GLN A 295 46.25 -11.31 -22.88
N VAL A 296 45.75 -11.84 -24.00
CA VAL A 296 45.47 -13.29 -24.17
C VAL A 296 45.34 -13.56 -25.68
N ALA A 297 46.46 -13.64 -26.37
CA ALA A 297 46.55 -14.21 -27.72
C ALA A 297 47.61 -15.31 -27.70
N ALA A 298 47.31 -16.42 -27.03
CA ALA A 298 48.02 -17.69 -27.17
C ALA A 298 47.19 -18.79 -26.50
N GLY A 299 46.80 -19.82 -27.24
CA GLY A 299 46.38 -21.09 -26.66
C GLY A 299 45.01 -21.62 -27.04
N TYR A 300 44.66 -21.67 -28.33
CA TYR A 300 43.84 -22.77 -28.83
C TYR A 300 44.73 -23.67 -29.69
N GLY A 301 45.08 -24.82 -29.13
CA GLY A 301 45.76 -25.91 -29.80
C GLY A 301 45.16 -27.23 -29.33
N LEU A 302 44.32 -27.79 -30.21
CA LEU A 302 43.74 -29.15 -30.25
C LEU A 302 42.70 -29.52 -29.19
#